data_AF-A0AA95HBD0-F1
#
_entry.id   AF-A0AA95HBD0-F1
#
_cell.length_a   1.000
_cell.length_b   1.000
_cell.length_c   1.000
_cell.angle_alpha   90.00
_cell.angle_beta   90.00
_cell.angle_gamma   90.00
#
_symmetry.space_group_name_H-M   'P 1'
#
loop_
_entity.id
_entity.type
_entity.pdbx_description
1 polymer ?
#
loop_
_entity_poly.entity_id
_entity_poly.type
_entity_poly.pdbx_seq_one_letter_code
_entity_poly.pdbx_strand_id
1 'polypeptide(L)' 'MAISKAVQRGTLIYIYDQNGEAVTSISAPSRLPTDGLKAYNAHSISVQKGALLYNYDKQGRQTGITPMVQQH' A
#
# COMPACT_ATOMS: atom_id res chain seq x y z
N MET A 1 -1.77 -17.10 3.74
CA MET A 1 -1.33 -15.97 4.58
C MET A 1 -2.25 -14.77 4.41
N ALA A 2 -2.49 -14.09 5.53
CA ALA A 2 -3.11 -12.77 5.61
C ALA A 2 -2.01 -11.72 5.88
N ILE A 3 -2.28 -10.47 5.52
CA ILE A 3 -1.44 -9.33 5.91
C ILE A 3 -1.70 -9.05 7.39
N SER A 4 -0.66 -9.10 8.21
CA SER A 4 -0.74 -8.70 9.62
C SER A 4 -0.35 -7.24 9.81
N LYS A 5 0.61 -6.77 9.00
CA LYS A 5 1.22 -5.45 9.13
C LYS A 5 1.71 -4.96 7.77
N ALA A 6 1.54 -3.66 7.55
CA ALA A 6 2.17 -2.95 6.44
C ALA A 6 2.93 -1.75 7.01
N VAL A 7 4.21 -1.59 6.62
CA VAL A 7 5.06 -0.50 7.13
C VAL A 7 5.75 0.20 5.97
N GLN A 8 5.56 1.51 5.86
CA GLN A 8 6.31 2.34 4.94
C GLN A 8 7.67 2.71 5.54
N ARG A 9 8.75 2.48 4.79
CA ARG A 9 10.11 2.92 5.09
C ARG A 9 10.68 3.60 3.85
N GLY A 10 10.74 4.92 3.88
CA GLY A 10 11.09 5.72 2.70
C GLY A 10 10.10 5.49 1.56
N THR A 11 10.63 5.07 0.40
CA THR A 11 9.87 4.86 -0.84
C THR A 11 9.30 3.45 -1.00
N LEU A 12 9.44 2.59 0.02
CA LEU A 12 8.95 1.22 0.00
C LEU A 12 7.97 0.97 1.13
N ILE A 13 6.94 0.18 0.84
CA ILE A 13 6.02 -0.38 1.82
C ILE A 13 6.30 -1.86 1.93
N TYR A 14 6.65 -2.32 3.13
CA TYR A 14 6.89 -3.72 3.45
C TYR A 14 5.60 -4.34 3.98
N ILE A 15 5.20 -5.47 3.40
CA ILE A 15 4.05 -6.26 3.85
C ILE A 15 4.59 -7.45 4.65
N TYR A 16 4.04 -7.64 5.84
CA TYR A 16 4.39 -8.74 6.73
C TYR A 16 3.22 -9.69 6.95
N ASP A 17 3.53 -10.96 7.10
CA ASP A 17 2.58 -11.99 7.47
C ASP A 17 2.37 -12.07 8.99
N GLN A 18 1.51 -12.99 9.41
CA GLN A 18 1.21 -13.22 10.83
C GLN A 18 2.38 -13.72 11.67
N ASN A 19 3.44 -14.27 11.05
CA ASN A 19 4.66 -14.70 11.72
C ASN A 19 5.68 -13.55 11.85
N GLY A 20 5.40 -12.39 11.26
CA GLY A 20 6.30 -11.24 11.23
C GLY A 20 7.32 -11.30 10.08
N GLU A 21 7.16 -12.21 9.12
CA GLU A 21 8.03 -12.34 7.97
C GLU A 21 7.61 -11.37 6.87
N ALA A 22 8.59 -10.72 6.23
CA ALA A 22 8.34 -9.85 5.09
C ALA A 22 7.99 -10.71 3.86
N VAL A 23 6.78 -10.53 3.33
CA VAL A 23 6.26 -11.29 2.19
C VAL A 23 6.64 -10.64 0.88
N THR A 24 6.51 -9.31 0.81
CA THR A 24 6.78 -8.53 -0.39
C THR A 24 7.00 -7.06 -0.03
N SER A 25 7.41 -6.27 -1.02
CA SER A 25 7.50 -4.82 -0.90
C SER A 25 6.87 -4.12 -2.10
N ILE A 26 6.27 -2.96 -1.86
CA ILE A 26 5.60 -2.16 -2.88
C ILE A 26 6.22 -0.78 -2.92
N SER A 27 6.57 -0.33 -4.13
CA SER A 27 7.04 1.03 -4.34
C SER A 27 5.93 2.05 -4.07
N ALA A 28 6.21 2.97 -3.18
CA ALA A 28 5.41 4.12 -2.81
C ALA A 28 6.31 5.37 -2.85
N PRO A 29 6.67 5.86 -4.04
CA PRO A 29 7.45 7.08 -4.16
C PRO A 29 6.64 8.24 -3.58
N SER A 30 7.13 8.86 -2.50
CA SER A 30 6.50 10.02 -1.88
C SER A 30 6.87 11.28 -2.65
N ARG A 31 6.06 11.65 -3.65
CA ARG A 31 6.20 12.92 -4.39
C ARG A 31 5.36 14.02 -3.75
N LEU A 32 4.19 13.66 -3.23
CA LEU A 32 3.31 14.53 -2.46
C LEU A 32 3.31 14.15 -0.98
N PRO A 33 3.03 15.09 -0.06
CA PRO A 33 2.85 14.77 1.36
C PRO A 33 1.74 13.75 1.61
N THR A 34 0.78 13.66 0.69
CA THR A 34 -0.34 12.72 0.75
C THR A 34 0.01 11.35 0.17
N ASP A 35 1.17 11.15 -0.45
CA ASP A 35 1.53 9.84 -1.00
C ASP A 35 1.90 8.84 0.09
N GLY A 36 1.76 7.56 -0.22
CA GLY A 36 2.16 6.47 0.67
C GLY A 36 1.02 5.54 1.05
N LEU A 37 1.29 4.71 2.06
CA LEU A 37 0.33 3.75 2.60
C LEU A 37 -0.87 4.49 3.21
N LYS A 38 -2.09 4.13 2.77
CA LYS A 38 -3.34 4.70 3.30
C LYS A 38 -4.12 3.75 4.16
N ALA A 39 -4.20 2.49 3.76
CA ALA A 39 -4.92 1.47 4.48
C ALA A 39 -4.37 0.09 4.14
N TYR A 40 -4.62 -0.87 5.02
CA TYR A 40 -4.49 -2.28 4.72
C TYR A 40 -5.55 -3.08 5.47
N ASN A 41 -5.87 -4.25 4.92
CA ASN A 41 -6.64 -5.30 5.58
C ASN A 41 -5.94 -6.65 5.36
N ALA A 42 -6.56 -7.75 5.78
CA ALA A 42 -5.98 -9.09 5.67
C ALA A 42 -5.58 -9.53 4.24
N HIS A 43 -6.11 -8.90 3.19
CA HIS A 43 -5.97 -9.34 1.81
C HIS A 43 -5.36 -8.29 0.87
N SER A 44 -5.48 -7.01 1.19
CA SER A 44 -5.03 -5.92 0.32
C SER A 44 -4.45 -4.72 1.07
N ILE A 45 -3.66 -3.93 0.34
CA ILE A 45 -3.21 -2.60 0.77
C ILE A 45 -3.65 -1.55 -0.25
N SER A 46 -3.82 -0.32 0.22
CA SER A 46 -4.11 0.85 -0.61
C SER A 46 -2.98 1.87 -0.48
N VAL A 47 -2.40 2.25 -1.62
CA VAL A 47 -1.25 3.15 -1.71
C VAL A 47 -1.61 4.35 -2.57
N GLN A 48 -1.56 5.55 -2.00
CA GLN A 48 -1.76 6.77 -2.76
C GLN A 48 -0.47 7.15 -3.49
N LYS A 49 -0.59 7.45 -4.78
CA LYS A 49 0.47 8.04 -5.61
C LYS A 49 -0.15 9.17 -6.42
N GLY A 50 0.10 10.41 -6.04
CA GLY A 50 -0.58 11.57 -6.59
C GLY A 50 -2.08 11.57 -6.26
N ALA A 51 -2.89 11.77 -7.29
CA ALA A 51 -4.36 11.75 -7.20
C ALA A 51 -4.98 10.35 -7.37
N LEU A 52 -4.16 9.29 -7.36
CA LEU A 52 -4.61 7.93 -7.60
C LEU A 52 -4.36 7.06 -6.37
N LEU A 53 -5.36 6.25 -6.01
CA LEU A 53 -5.25 5.21 -5.00
C LEU A 53 -5.08 3.86 -5.71
N TYR A 54 -3.92 3.25 -5.53
CA TYR A 54 -3.59 1.94 -6.08
C TYR A 54 -3.86 0.86 -5.05
N ASN A 55 -4.59 -0.18 -5.44
CA ASN A 55 -4.81 -1.35 -4.60
C ASN A 55 -3.88 -2.47 -5.02
N TYR A 56 -3.27 -3.12 -4.04
CA TYR A 56 -2.41 -4.27 -4.24
C TYR A 56 -2.86 -5.42 -3.36
N ASP A 57 -2.75 -6.65 -3.87
CA ASP A 57 -2.89 -7.84 -3.05
C ASP A 57 -1.67 -8.07 -2.16
N LYS A 58 -1.76 -9.05 -1.26
CA LYS A 58 -0.68 -9.46 -0.36
C LYS A 58 0.60 -9.96 -1.05
N GLN A 59 0.54 -10.32 -2.34
CA GLN A 59 1.72 -10.67 -3.14
C GLN A 59 2.33 -9.45 -3.85
N GLY A 60 1.71 -8.28 -3.73
CA GLY A 60 2.17 -7.05 -4.36
C GLY A 60 1.65 -6.88 -5.78
N ARG A 61 0.68 -7.68 -6.22
CA ARG A 61 0.05 -7.52 -7.54
C ARG A 61 -0.98 -6.42 -7.45
N GLN A 62 -0.95 -5.49 -8.41
CA GLN A 62 -1.95 -4.44 -8.49
C GLN A 62 -3.30 -5.04 -8.89
N THR A 63 -4.33 -4.78 -8.09
CA THR A 63 -5.69 -5.30 -8.32
C THR A 63 -6.67 -4.22 -8.75
N GLY A 64 -6.32 -2.94 -8.60
CA GLY A 64 -7.16 -1.84 -9.05
C GLY A 64 -6.52 -0.47 -8.86
N ILE A 65 -7.15 0.53 -9.48
CA ILE A 65 -6.80 1.95 -9.36
C ILE A 65 -8.11 2.74 -9.21
N THR A 66 -8.13 3.68 -8.29
CA THR A 66 -9.28 4.58 -8.06
C THR A 66 -8.81 6.02 -8.03
N PRO A 67 -9.41 6.93 -8.81
CA PRO A 67 -9.18 8.36 -8.67
C PRO A 67 -9.64 8.86 -7.30
N MET A 68 -8.79 9.62 -6.63
CA MET A 68 -9.16 10.30 -5.39
C MET A 68 -9.78 11.65 -5.76
N VAL A 69 -11.09 11.77 -5.60
CA VAL A 69 -11.75 13.07 -5.70
C VAL A 69 -11.37 13.86 -4.44
N GLN A 70 -10.63 14.95 -4.59
CA GLN A 70 -10.38 15.88 -3.49
C GLN A 70 -11.73 16.46 -3.05
N GLN A 71 -12.19 16.06 -1.86
CA GLN A 71 -13.29 16.75 -1.21
C GLN A 71 -12.78 18.16 -0.86
N HIS A 72 -13.31 19.16 -1.56
CA HIS A 72 -13.11 20.58 -1.28
C HIS A 72 -13.97 21.02 -0.10
#